data_AF-A0A7J9MV99-F1
#
_entry.id   AF-A0A7J9MV99-F1
#
_cell.length_a   1.000
_cell.length_b   1.000
_cell.length_c   1.000
_cell.angle_alpha   90.00
_cell.angle_beta   90.00
_cell.angle_gamma   90.00
#
_symmetry.space_group_name_H-M   'P 1'
#
loop_
_entity.id
_entity.type
_entity.pdbx_description
1 polymer ?
#
loop_
_entity_poly.entity_id
_entity_poly.type
_entity_poly.pdbx_seq_one_letter_code
_entity_poly.pdbx_strand_id
1 'polypeptide(L)' 'MIRFLVDSYNKPIPAILEIPSKNHPYDPAHDSILSRVKHLFNAESVASTRH' A
#
# COMPACT_ATOMS: atom_id res chain seq x y z
N MET A 1 0.61 -10.56 13.39
CA MET A 1 2.07 -10.71 13.62
C MET A 1 2.71 -11.55 12.51
N ILE A 2 2.74 -11.04 11.27
CA ILE A 2 3.49 -11.62 10.12
C ILE A 2 4.00 -10.54 9.15
N ARG A 3 3.74 -9.25 9.43
CA ARG A 3 3.90 -8.14 8.50
C ARG A 3 5.34 -8.04 7.96
N PHE A 4 6.33 -8.23 8.83
CA PHE A 4 7.75 -8.22 8.45
C PHE A 4 8.13 -9.27 7.40
N LEU A 5 7.47 -10.45 7.39
CA LEU A 5 7.73 -11.48 6.39
C LEU A 5 7.16 -11.08 5.03
N VAL A 6 5.94 -10.52 5.04
CA VAL A 6 5.26 -10.02 3.84
C VAL A 6 6.04 -8.87 3.22
N ASP A 7 6.48 -7.90 4.02
CA ASP A 7 7.26 -6.76 3.56
C ASP A 7 8.63 -7.15 2.99
N SER A 8 9.24 -8.23 3.52
CA SER A 8 10.52 -8.75 3.03
C SER A 8 10.42 -9.55 1.73
N TYR A 9 9.20 -9.93 1.33
CA TYR A 9 8.98 -10.80 0.19
C TYR A 9 8.88 -10.01 -1.12
N ASN A 10 9.94 -10.05 -1.92
CA ASN A 10 10.04 -9.29 -3.18
C ASN A 10 10.13 -10.17 -4.44
N LYS A 11 9.75 -11.45 -4.32
CA LYS A 11 9.70 -12.36 -5.48
C LYS A 11 8.39 -12.15 -6.23
N PRO A 12 8.38 -12.22 -7.57
CA PRO A 12 7.16 -12.01 -8.35
C PRO A 12 6.11 -13.12 -8.14
N ILE A 13 6.50 -14.33 -7.73
CA ILE A 13 5.60 -15.48 -7.55
C ILE A 13 6.00 -16.30 -6.33
N PRO A 14 5.05 -16.69 -5.44
CA PRO A 14 3.61 -16.35 -5.46
C PRO A 14 3.33 -14.86 -5.17
N ALA A 15 2.22 -14.33 -5.72
CA ALA A 15 1.71 -13.01 -5.37
C ALA A 15 1.02 -13.04 -4.00
N ILE A 16 1.24 -12.00 -3.19
CA ILE A 16 0.65 -11.85 -1.86
C ILE A 16 -0.43 -10.76 -1.93
N LEU A 17 -1.64 -11.07 -1.47
CA LEU A 17 -2.78 -10.15 -1.42
C LEU A 17 -3.39 -10.12 -0.03
N GLU A 18 -3.53 -8.92 0.55
CA GLU A 18 -4.21 -8.71 1.83
C GLU A 18 -5.69 -8.39 1.59
N ILE A 19 -6.59 -9.11 2.28
CA ILE A 19 -8.04 -8.95 2.16
C ILE A 19 -8.61 -8.67 3.55
N PRO A 20 -9.49 -7.68 3.71
CA PRO A 20 -10.14 -7.41 4.99
C PRO A 20 -11.02 -8.59 5.43
N SER A 21 -11.13 -8.79 6.75
CA SER A 21 -11.99 -9.84 7.30
C SER A 21 -13.41 -9.31 7.52
N LYS A 22 -14.41 -10.20 7.57
CA LYS A 22 -15.80 -9.79 7.85
C LYS A 22 -15.98 -9.09 9.21
N ASN A 23 -15.15 -9.45 10.20
CA ASN A 23 -15.26 -8.93 11.56
C ASN A 23 -14.40 -7.68 11.79
N HIS A 24 -13.52 -7.37 10.85
CA HIS A 24 -12.63 -6.21 10.90
C HIS A 24 -12.71 -5.50 9.54
N PRO A 25 -13.67 -4.58 9.38
CA PRO A 25 -13.86 -3.84 8.14
C PRO A 25 -12.60 -3.07 7.77
N TYR A 26 -12.45 -2.78 6.47
CA TYR A 26 -11.27 -2.10 5.92
C TYR A 26 -11.01 -0.77 6.63
N ASP A 27 -9.81 -0.63 7.21
CA ASP A 27 -9.32 0.64 7.74
C ASP A 27 -8.26 1.22 6.79
N PRO A 28 -8.58 2.30 6.06
CA PRO A 28 -7.64 2.96 5.14
C PRO A 28 -6.37 3.49 5.82
N ALA A 29 -6.39 3.74 7.13
CA ALA A 29 -5.26 4.30 7.86
C ALA A 29 -4.14 3.28 8.13
N HIS A 30 -4.42 1.98 7.99
CA HIS A 30 -3.47 0.89 8.28
C HIS A 30 -2.95 0.15 7.05
N ASP A 31 -3.31 0.62 5.85
CA ASP A 31 -2.87 0.00 4.60
C ASP A 31 -1.54 0.61 4.10
N SER A 32 -0.48 -0.20 4.11
CA SER A 32 0.85 0.18 3.63
C SER A 32 0.88 0.42 2.11
N ILE A 33 -0.03 -0.20 1.35
CA ILE A 33 -0.19 0.03 -0.09
C ILE A 33 -0.78 1.41 -0.36
N LEU A 34 -1.82 1.80 0.38
CA LEU A 34 -2.37 3.15 0.27
C LEU A 34 -1.33 4.22 0.61
N SER A 35 -0.47 3.99 1.60
CA SER A 35 0.64 4.90 1.90
C SER A 35 1.59 5.03 0.72
N ARG A 36 2.00 3.91 0.10
CA ARG A 36 2.88 3.92 -1.09
C ARG A 36 2.25 4.63 -2.28
N VAL A 37 0.95 4.44 -2.49
CA VAL A 37 0.16 5.08 -3.54
C VAL A 37 -0.03 6.58 -3.26
N LYS A 38 -0.25 6.98 -2.00
CA LYS A 38 -0.34 8.39 -1.59
C LYS A 38 0.94 9.17 -1.92
N HIS A 39 2.11 8.56 -1.77
CA HIS A 39 3.38 9.18 -2.18
C HIS A 39 3.46 9.38 -3.70
N LEU A 40 2.92 8.46 -4.50
CA LEU A 40 2.88 8.57 -5.96
C LEU A 40 1.93 9.69 -6.42
N PHE A 41 0.71 9.76 -5.87
CA PHE A 41 -0.24 10.82 -6.21
C PHE A 41 0.22 12.21 -5.75
N ASN A 42 0.94 12.32 -4.63
CA ASN A 42 1.48 13.60 -4.19
C ASN A 42 2.66 14.06 -5.04
N ALA A 43 3.44 13.14 -5.63
CA ALA A 43 4.54 13.47 -6.54
C ALA A 43 4.04 14.08 -7.86
N GLU A 44 2.90 13.62 -8.40
CA GLU A 44 2.31 14.20 -9.61
C GLU A 44 1.72 15.60 -9.37
N SER A 45 1.21 15.89 -8.16
CA SER A 45 0.72 17.23 -7.83
C SER A 45 1.82 18.29 -7.83
N VAL A 46 3.06 17.96 -7.44
CA VAL A 46 4.18 18.94 -7.47
C VAL A 46 4.71 19.14 -8.90
N ALA A 47 4.55 18.16 -9.78
CA ALA A 47 4.93 18.27 -11.19
C ALA A 47 3.99 19.19 -11.99
N SER A 48 2.72 19.31 -11.60
CA SER A 48 1.73 20.15 -12.30
C SER A 48 1.74 21.65 -11.93
N THR A 49 2.50 22.07 -10.92
CA THR A 49 2.61 23.50 -10.51
C THR A 49 3.77 24.25 -11.18
N ARG A 50 4.39 23.67 -12.21
CA ARG A 50 5.45 24.31 -13.01
C ARG A 50 4.98 24.61 -14.44
N HIS A 51 3.89 25.36 -14.57
CA HIS A 51 3.52 26.07 -15.81
C HIS A 51 3.02 27.47 -15.49
#